data_AF-A0A2P8I7N5-F1
#
_entry.id   AF-A0A2P8I7N5-F1
#
_cell.length_a   1.000
_cell.length_b   1.000
_cell.length_c   1.000
_cell.angle_alpha   90.00
_cell.angle_beta   90.00
_cell.angle_gamma   90.00
#
_symmetry.space_group_name_H-M   'P 1'
#
loop_
_entity.id
_entity.type
_entity.pdbx_description
1 polymer ?
#
loop_
_entity_poly.entity_id
_entity_poly.type
_entity_poly.pdbx_seq_one_letter_code
_entity_poly.pdbx_strand_id
1 'polypeptide(L)' 'MTGEDREQVAAEAPRLFAVVEHDPEFQVVAWGLEFEGGAQVVSEDGSLRMGLQGPESCLHLFKGSELLWI' A
#
# COMPACT_ATOMS: atom_id res chain seq x y z
N MET A 1 -26.91 -4.15 -2.12
CA MET A 1 -25.81 -3.76 -3.00
C MET A 1 -26.30 -3.92 -4.43
N THR A 2 -26.68 -2.82 -5.05
CA THR A 2 -27.10 -2.75 -6.45
C THR A 2 -25.86 -2.76 -7.36
N GLY A 3 -26.06 -2.75 -8.69
CA GLY A 3 -24.96 -2.58 -9.65
C GLY A 3 -24.28 -1.21 -9.51
N GLU A 4 -25.07 -0.15 -9.31
CA GLU A 4 -24.60 1.23 -9.10
C GLU A 4 -23.74 1.36 -7.84
N ASP A 5 -24.15 0.70 -6.73
CA ASP A 5 -23.36 0.69 -5.49
C ASP A 5 -21.96 0.11 -5.71
N ARG A 6 -21.82 -0.92 -6.57
CA ARG A 6 -20.55 -1.58 -6.85
C ARG A 6 -19.60 -0.72 -7.69
N GLU A 7 -20.13 0.03 -8.65
CA GLU A 7 -19.34 0.93 -9.48
C GLU A 7 -18.83 2.12 -8.66
N GLN A 8 -19.68 2.71 -7.83
CA GLN A 8 -19.28 3.78 -6.91
C GLN A 8 -18.17 3.32 -5.96
N VAL A 9 -18.36 2.16 -5.32
CA VAL A 9 -17.35 1.60 -4.42
C VAL A 9 -16.05 1.31 -5.16
N ALA A 10 -16.09 0.76 -6.38
CA ALA A 10 -14.88 0.50 -7.15
C ALA A 10 -14.12 1.79 -7.53
N ALA A 11 -14.83 2.89 -7.75
CA ALA A 11 -14.23 4.19 -8.08
C ALA A 11 -13.60 4.88 -6.86
N GLU A 12 -14.16 4.68 -5.66
CA GLU A 12 -13.72 5.35 -4.43
C GLU A 12 -12.83 4.46 -3.54
N ALA A 13 -12.81 3.15 -3.77
CA ALA A 13 -12.03 2.23 -2.97
C ALA A 13 -10.52 2.50 -3.14
N PRO A 14 -9.76 2.55 -2.04
CA PRO A 14 -8.32 2.66 -2.12
C PRO A 14 -7.72 1.41 -2.75
N ARG A 15 -6.62 1.59 -3.48
CA ARG A 15 -5.87 0.47 -4.08
C ARG A 15 -4.92 -0.12 -3.04
N LEU A 16 -4.99 -1.43 -2.84
CA LEU A 16 -4.11 -2.15 -1.93
C LEU A 16 -2.76 -2.45 -2.61
N PHE A 17 -1.67 -2.27 -1.87
CA PHE A 17 -0.35 -2.72 -2.29
C PHE A 17 0.44 -3.29 -1.10
N ALA A 18 1.42 -4.12 -1.42
CA ALA A 18 2.43 -4.62 -0.51
C ALA A 18 3.77 -3.94 -0.81
N VAL A 19 4.55 -3.64 0.23
CA VAL A 19 5.96 -3.32 0.13
C VAL A 19 6.72 -4.61 0.42
N VAL A 20 7.53 -5.05 -0.53
CA VAL A 20 8.14 -6.38 -0.50
C VAL A 20 9.65 -6.26 -0.59
N GLU A 21 10.36 -6.89 0.34
CA GLU A 21 11.82 -6.98 0.31
C GLU A 21 12.24 -8.34 -0.23
N HIS A 22 13.36 -8.37 -0.96
CA HIS A 22 13.93 -9.58 -1.52
C HIS A 22 15.33 -9.83 -0.93
N ASP A 23 15.37 -10.25 0.34
CA ASP A 23 16.58 -10.75 1.01
C ASP A 23 16.22 -11.49 2.32
N PRO A 24 16.46 -12.81 2.47
CA PRO A 24 16.90 -13.80 1.47
C PRO A 24 15.75 -14.36 0.60
N GLU A 25 14.50 -14.08 0.94
CA GLU A 25 13.28 -14.49 0.23
C GLU A 25 12.33 -13.30 0.11
N PHE A 26 11.34 -13.38 -0.77
CA PHE A 26 10.30 -12.34 -0.88
C PHE A 26 9.45 -12.31 0.40
N GLN A 27 9.56 -11.23 1.16
CA GLN A 27 8.75 -11.00 2.37
C GLN A 27 8.04 -9.66 2.32
N VAL A 28 6.79 -9.63 2.76
CA VAL A 28 6.04 -8.39 2.92
C VAL A 28 6.53 -7.69 4.18
N VAL A 29 7.11 -6.50 4.01
CA VAL A 29 7.63 -5.68 5.12
C VAL A 29 6.64 -4.59 5.55
N ALA A 30 5.72 -4.23 4.65
CA ALA A 30 4.64 -3.29 4.94
C ALA A 30 3.44 -3.48 4.01
N TRP A 31 2.28 -3.02 4.48
CA TRP A 31 1.04 -2.93 3.71
C TRP A 31 0.68 -1.47 3.47
N GLY A 32 0.10 -1.19 2.30
CA GLY A 32 -0.28 0.16 1.93
C GLY A 32 -1.64 0.26 1.24
N LEU A 33 -2.32 1.37 1.48
CA LEU A 33 -3.54 1.77 0.77
C LEU A 33 -3.27 3.09 0.05
N GLU A 34 -3.42 3.10 -1.26
CA GLU A 34 -3.38 4.30 -2.09
C GLU A 34 -4.78 4.91 -2.22
N PHE A 35 -4.87 6.19 -1.89
CA PHE A 35 -6.02 7.07 -2.10
C PHE A 35 -5.65 8.12 -3.15
N GLU A 36 -6.65 8.83 -3.70
CA GLU A 36 -6.43 9.92 -4.67
C GLU A 36 -5.42 10.98 -4.18
N GLY A 37 -5.36 11.22 -2.86
CA GLY A 37 -4.51 12.24 -2.24
C GLY A 37 -3.19 11.72 -1.62
N GLY A 38 -2.86 10.44 -1.77
CA GLY A 38 -1.62 9.86 -1.24
C GLY A 38 -1.81 8.45 -0.68
N ALA A 39 -0.81 7.98 0.08
CA ALA A 39 -0.81 6.61 0.60
C ALA A 39 -0.78 6.57 2.12
N GLN A 40 -1.42 5.56 2.70
CA GLN A 40 -1.24 5.18 4.11
C GLN A 40 -0.48 3.85 4.15
N VAL A 41 0.60 3.80 4.92
CA VAL A 41 1.47 2.61 5.02
C VAL A 41 1.60 2.19 6.49
N VAL A 42 1.57 0.88 6.72
CA VAL A 42 1.81 0.25 8.03
C VAL A 42 2.83 -0.87 7.87
N SER A 43 3.88 -0.90 8.70
CA SER A 43 4.84 -2.02 8.72
C SER A 43 4.17 -3.28 9.25
N GLU A 44 4.69 -4.45 8.86
CA GLU A 44 4.15 -5.75 9.28
C GLU A 44 4.12 -5.92 10.81
N ASP A 45 5.16 -5.42 11.49
CA ASP A 45 5.26 -5.41 12.96
C ASP A 45 4.44 -4.29 13.65
N GLY A 46 3.79 -3.42 12.87
CA GLY A 46 3.01 -2.27 13.35
C GLY A 46 3.83 -1.14 13.98
N SER A 47 5.17 -1.22 13.98
CA SER A 47 6.04 -0.20 14.58
C SER A 47 6.04 1.13 13.81
N LEU A 48 5.72 1.07 12.51
CA LEU A 48 5.57 2.22 11.63
C LEU A 48 4.13 2.31 11.13
N ARG A 49 3.54 3.50 11.28
CA ARG A 49 2.28 3.86 10.62
C ARG A 49 2.37 5.32 10.19
N MET A 50 2.19 5.59 8.89
CA MET A 50 2.31 6.96 8.39
C MET A 50 1.55 7.22 7.10
N GLY A 51 1.25 8.49 6.88
CA GLY A 51 0.80 9.02 5.60
C GLY A 51 1.97 9.48 4.74
N LEU A 52 1.85 9.24 3.43
CA LEU A 52 2.83 9.58 2.40
C LEU A 52 2.15 10.30 1.24
N GLN A 53 2.91 11.06 0.46
CA GLN A 53 2.39 11.76 -0.73
C GLN A 53 2.00 10.80 -1.86
N GLY A 54 2.59 9.60 -1.88
CA GLY A 54 2.26 8.54 -2.81
C GLY A 54 2.90 7.21 -2.39
N PRO A 55 2.50 6.08 -2.99
CA PRO A 55 3.04 4.75 -2.68
C PRO A 55 4.56 4.69 -2.79
N GLU A 56 5.13 5.23 -3.87
CA GLU A 56 6.57 5.21 -4.18
C GLU A 56 7.43 5.90 -3.11
N SER A 57 6.85 6.84 -2.36
CA SER A 57 7.53 7.50 -1.25
C SER A 57 7.96 6.51 -0.15
N CYS A 58 7.32 5.34 -0.04
CA CYS A 58 7.67 4.34 0.97
C CYS A 58 9.04 3.70 0.72
N LEU A 59 9.55 3.72 -0.52
CA LEU A 59 10.84 3.13 -0.88
C LEU A 59 12.03 3.86 -0.24
N HIS A 60 11.82 5.09 0.24
CA HIS A 60 12.81 5.80 1.06
C HIS A 60 12.92 5.25 2.48
N LEU A 61 11.86 4.61 2.98
CA LEU A 61 11.74 4.06 4.34
C LEU A 61 12.11 2.57 4.36
N PHE A 62 11.64 1.83 3.34
CA PHE A 62 11.90 0.41 3.14
C PHE A 62 12.92 0.24 2.00
N LYS A 63 14.19 0.49 2.32
CA LYS A 63 15.27 0.47 1.33
C LYS A 63 15.53 -0.95 0.84
N GLY A 64 15.70 -1.13 -0.46
CA GLY A 64 15.88 -2.46 -1.06
C GLY A 64 14.57 -3.22 -1.27
N SER A 65 13.43 -2.60 -0.98
CA SER A 65 12.11 -3.14 -1.25
C SER A 65 11.53 -2.63 -2.57
N GLU A 66 10.44 -3.24 -3.01
CA GLU A 66 9.63 -2.84 -4.15
C GLU A 66 8.13 -2.81 -3.83
N LEU A 67 7.33 -2.24 -4.73
CA LEU A 67 5.88 -2.16 -4.60
C LEU A 67 5.20 -3.24 -5.44
N LEU A 68 4.29 -3.99 -4.81
CA LEU A 68 3.45 -4.97 -5.49
C LEU A 68 1.97 -4.64 -5.29
N TRP A 69 1.25 -4.39 -6.38
CA TRP A 69 -0.20 -4.16 -6.38
C TRP A 69 -0.96 -5.47 -6.36
N ILE A 70 -2.06 -5.53 -5.59
CA ILE A 70 -2.91 -6.72 -5.42
C ILE A 70 -4.29 -6.50 -6.04
#